data_AF-A8V0L0-F1
#
_entry.id   AF-A8V0L0-F1
#
_cell.length_a   1.000
_cell.length_b   1.000
_cell.length_c   1.000
_cell.angle_alpha   90.00
_cell.angle_beta   90.00
_cell.angle_gamma   90.00
#
_symmetry.space_group_name_H-M   'P 1'
#
loop_
_entity.id
_entity.type
_entity.pdbx_description
1 polymer ?
#
loop_
_entity_poly.entity_id
_entity_poly.type
_entity_poly.pdbx_seq_one_letter_code
_entity_poly.pdbx_strand_id
1 'polypeptide(L)'
;MIRALWTSATGMEAQQTNLDVISNNIANVNTVGFKKSRANFEDLIYQNLRDPGVMSSTETRVPTGMQVGLGVKLSDISKTFSQGSLMKTDRPLDIAIQGKGFFKVELPGGGEAYTRAGNFQIDDQGYIVTPEGYRLSPNIQITAPETLISINISENGNVYAVRNEGGVQTTEELGQINLYNFINPPGLQAIGQNLFKQTD
;
A
#
# COMPACT_ATOMS: atom_id res chain seq x y z
N MET A 1 -3.11 -11.61 -41.71
CA MET A 1 -4.36 -11.04 -41.19
C MET A 1 -4.57 -11.28 -39.69
N ILE A 2 -4.26 -12.46 -39.15
CA ILE A 2 -4.46 -12.78 -37.73
C ILE A 2 -3.56 -11.97 -36.76
N ARG A 3 -2.32 -11.64 -37.14
CA ARG A 3 -1.34 -10.98 -36.23
C ARG A 3 -1.75 -9.57 -35.79
N ALA A 4 -2.19 -8.73 -36.72
CA ALA A 4 -2.61 -7.37 -36.40
C ALA A 4 -3.79 -7.37 -35.41
N LEU A 5 -4.72 -8.33 -35.54
CA LEU A 5 -5.84 -8.48 -34.62
C LEU A 5 -5.38 -8.86 -33.20
N TRP A 6 -4.40 -9.77 -33.06
CA TRP A 6 -3.83 -10.13 -31.75
C TRP A 6 -3.05 -8.99 -31.11
N THR A 7 -2.25 -8.26 -31.89
CA THR A 7 -1.54 -7.07 -31.40
C THR A 7 -2.52 -5.98 -30.95
N SER A 8 -3.60 -5.75 -31.71
CA SER A 8 -4.66 -4.83 -31.31
C SER A 8 -5.45 -5.32 -30.09
N ALA A 9 -5.73 -6.61 -29.98
CA ALA A 9 -6.44 -7.21 -28.85
C ALA A 9 -5.63 -7.09 -27.55
N THR A 10 -4.35 -7.47 -27.57
CA THR A 10 -3.44 -7.32 -26.41
C THR A 10 -3.26 -5.85 -26.01
N GLY A 11 -3.19 -4.94 -26.98
CA GLY A 11 -3.20 -3.49 -26.70
C GLY A 11 -4.49 -3.01 -26.03
N MET A 12 -5.66 -3.49 -26.48
CA MET A 12 -6.96 -3.15 -25.89
C MET A 12 -7.09 -3.68 -24.46
N GLU A 13 -6.69 -4.92 -24.22
CA GLU A 13 -6.69 -5.54 -22.89
C GLU A 13 -5.74 -4.83 -21.91
N ALA A 14 -4.55 -4.44 -22.39
CA ALA A 14 -3.60 -3.65 -21.62
C ALA A 14 -4.20 -2.28 -21.21
N GLN A 15 -4.87 -1.60 -22.15
CA GLN A 15 -5.53 -0.32 -21.85
C GLN A 15 -6.73 -0.48 -20.92
N GLN A 16 -7.52 -1.56 -21.07
CA GLN A 16 -8.60 -1.88 -20.14
C GLN A 16 -8.06 -2.04 -18.72
N THR A 17 -7.02 -2.85 -18.54
CA THR A 17 -6.38 -3.03 -17.23
C THR A 17 -5.83 -1.72 -16.67
N ASN A 18 -5.22 -0.88 -17.52
CA ASN A 18 -4.74 0.44 -17.11
C ASN A 18 -5.89 1.33 -16.60
N LEU A 19 -7.02 1.35 -17.31
CA LEU A 19 -8.21 2.08 -16.91
C LEU A 19 -8.79 1.55 -15.60
N ASP A 20 -8.80 0.24 -15.38
CA ASP A 20 -9.28 -0.36 -14.13
C ASP A 20 -8.39 0.05 -12.94
N VAL A 21 -7.07 0.04 -13.12
CA VAL A 21 -6.11 0.48 -12.09
C VAL A 21 -6.28 1.97 -11.79
N ILE A 22 -6.42 2.82 -12.81
CA ILE A 22 -6.65 4.25 -12.62
C ILE A 22 -7.99 4.50 -11.91
N SER A 23 -9.05 3.81 -12.33
CA SER A 23 -10.38 3.92 -11.73
C SER A 23 -10.37 3.55 -10.26
N ASN A 24 -9.68 2.46 -9.89
CA ASN A 24 -9.53 2.05 -8.50
C ASN A 24 -8.74 3.09 -7.68
N ASN A 25 -7.69 3.68 -8.24
CA ASN A 25 -6.92 4.73 -7.58
C ASN A 25 -7.78 5.99 -7.32
N ILE A 26 -8.60 6.39 -8.27
CA ILE A 26 -9.49 7.55 -8.13
C ILE A 26 -10.56 7.27 -7.08
N ALA A 27 -11.16 6.07 -7.10
CA ALA A 27 -12.18 5.68 -6.13
C ALA A 27 -11.67 5.69 -4.68
N ASN A 28 -10.38 5.42 -4.48
CA ASN A 28 -9.74 5.35 -3.16
C ASN A 28 -8.93 6.60 -2.79
N VAL A 29 -9.13 7.73 -3.48
CA VAL A 29 -8.36 8.97 -3.22
C VAL A 29 -8.52 9.48 -1.79
N ASN A 30 -9.69 9.28 -1.18
CA ASN A 30 -10.01 9.71 0.18
C ASN A 30 -9.82 8.60 1.23
N THR A 31 -9.41 7.40 0.82
CA THR A 31 -9.24 6.28 1.74
C THR A 31 -7.96 6.45 2.56
N VAL A 32 -8.08 6.50 3.88
CA VAL A 32 -6.95 6.76 4.79
C VAL A 32 -5.86 5.70 4.63
N GLY A 33 -4.63 6.13 4.40
CA GLY A 33 -3.48 5.22 4.26
C GLY A 33 -3.39 4.48 2.92
N PHE A 34 -4.26 4.75 1.95
CA PHE A 34 -4.26 4.09 0.64
C PHE A 34 -2.95 4.32 -0.13
N LYS A 35 -2.48 3.27 -0.80
CA LYS A 35 -1.30 3.30 -1.68
C LYS A 35 -1.72 2.97 -3.10
N LYS A 36 -1.55 3.96 -3.98
CA LYS A 36 -1.91 3.85 -5.40
C LYS A 36 -1.16 2.73 -6.08
N SER A 37 -1.84 2.04 -6.98
CA SER A 37 -1.27 1.01 -7.82
C SER A 37 -0.91 1.58 -9.20
N ARG A 38 0.09 1.00 -9.86
CA ARG A 38 0.49 1.34 -11.23
C ARG A 38 0.63 0.05 -12.03
N ALA A 39 -0.03 -0.01 -13.19
CA ALA A 39 0.21 -1.07 -14.16
C ALA A 39 1.48 -0.75 -14.95
N ASN A 40 2.42 -1.71 -15.02
CA ASN A 40 3.56 -1.62 -15.91
C ASN A 40 3.41 -2.66 -17.03
N PHE A 41 3.82 -2.26 -18.23
CA PHE A 41 3.66 -3.05 -19.44
C PHE A 41 5.01 -3.30 -20.07
N GLU A 42 5.15 -4.48 -20.68
CA GLU A 42 6.34 -4.89 -21.41
C GLU A 42 5.94 -5.31 -22.83
N ASP A 43 6.87 -5.16 -23.76
CA ASP A 43 6.71 -5.68 -25.10
C ASP A 43 6.83 -7.21 -25.11
N LEU A 44 6.16 -7.82 -26.08
CA LEU A 44 6.28 -9.24 -26.36
C LEU A 44 7.46 -9.50 -27.31
N ILE A 45 7.88 -10.77 -27.38
CA ILE A 45 8.96 -11.22 -28.25
C ILE A 45 8.76 -10.72 -29.68
N TYR A 46 9.85 -10.32 -30.32
CA TYR A 46 9.87 -9.90 -31.70
C TYR A 46 10.03 -11.09 -32.64
N GLN A 47 9.27 -11.11 -33.72
CA GLN A 47 9.52 -12.04 -34.81
C GLN A 47 10.53 -11.43 -35.78
N ASN A 48 11.70 -12.05 -35.90
CA ASN A 48 12.71 -11.69 -36.90
C ASN A 48 12.31 -12.29 -38.25
N LEU A 49 11.97 -11.44 -39.22
CA LEU A 49 11.73 -11.86 -40.61
C LEU A 49 13.01 -11.82 -41.46
N ARG A 50 13.95 -10.94 -41.09
CA ARG A 50 15.25 -10.83 -41.75
C ARG A 50 16.26 -10.24 -40.78
N ASP A 51 17.36 -10.93 -40.57
CA ASP A 51 18.43 -10.41 -39.73
C ASP A 51 19.24 -9.33 -40.46
N PRO A 52 19.73 -8.29 -39.76
CA PRO A 52 20.60 -7.29 -40.37
C PRO A 52 21.92 -7.92 -40.86
N GLY A 53 22.40 -7.49 -42.01
CA GLY A 53 23.70 -7.94 -42.56
C GLY A 53 23.66 -9.20 -43.43
N VAL A 54 22.49 -9.81 -43.65
CA VAL A 54 22.34 -10.93 -44.59
C VAL A 54 22.60 -10.49 -46.05
N MET A 55 23.21 -11.38 -46.85
CA MET A 55 23.44 -11.13 -48.28
C MET A 55 22.11 -11.23 -49.05
N SER A 56 21.75 -10.15 -49.75
CA SER A 56 20.60 -10.12 -50.66
C SER A 56 20.97 -10.57 -52.08
N SER A 57 22.26 -10.49 -52.43
CA SER A 57 22.86 -10.97 -53.70
C SER A 57 24.34 -11.26 -53.45
N THR A 58 25.08 -11.73 -54.47
CA THR A 58 26.53 -12.00 -54.39
C THR A 58 27.36 -10.77 -53.99
N GLU A 59 26.85 -9.55 -54.20
CA GLU A 59 27.57 -8.30 -53.89
C GLU A 59 26.82 -7.33 -52.96
N THR A 60 25.55 -7.57 -52.63
CA THR A 60 24.74 -6.62 -51.85
C THR A 60 24.32 -7.20 -50.51
N ARG A 61 24.63 -6.50 -49.41
CA ARG A 61 24.16 -6.83 -48.06
C ARG A 61 23.00 -5.92 -47.67
N VAL A 62 22.03 -6.49 -46.96
CA VAL A 62 20.94 -5.69 -46.39
C VAL A 62 21.44 -5.01 -45.12
N PRO A 63 21.41 -3.68 -45.02
CA PRO A 63 21.88 -2.96 -43.83
C PRO A 63 20.91 -3.03 -42.66
N THR A 64 19.61 -3.25 -42.91
CA THR A 64 18.55 -3.22 -41.88
C THR A 64 17.87 -4.57 -41.70
N GLY A 65 17.71 -4.96 -40.43
CA GLY A 65 16.87 -6.10 -40.05
C GLY A 65 15.39 -5.76 -40.19
N MET A 66 14.56 -6.78 -40.34
CA MET A 66 13.10 -6.68 -40.28
C MET A 66 12.62 -7.48 -39.08
N GLN A 67 12.12 -6.75 -38.08
CA GLN A 67 11.54 -7.33 -36.86
C GLN A 67 10.12 -6.80 -36.70
N VAL A 68 9.20 -7.67 -36.29
CA VAL A 68 7.81 -7.31 -36.03
C VAL A 68 7.48 -7.68 -34.59
N GLY A 69 7.11 -6.68 -33.78
CA GLY A 69 6.68 -6.88 -32.40
C GLY A 69 5.34 -7.59 -32.33
N LEU A 70 5.18 -8.51 -31.37
CA LEU A 70 3.98 -9.34 -31.24
C LEU A 70 2.90 -8.73 -30.33
N GLY A 71 3.14 -7.56 -29.75
CA GLY A 71 2.19 -6.84 -28.90
C GLY A 71 2.77 -6.50 -27.54
N VAL A 72 1.89 -6.31 -26.56
CA VAL A 72 2.24 -5.93 -25.19
C VAL A 72 1.59 -6.88 -24.19
N LYS A 73 2.20 -7.01 -23.01
CA LYS A 73 1.60 -7.70 -21.86
C LYS A 73 1.72 -6.84 -20.62
N LEU A 74 0.82 -7.07 -19.66
CA LEU A 74 0.99 -6.58 -18.29
C LEU A 74 2.16 -7.34 -17.63
N SER A 75 3.13 -6.61 -17.12
CA SER A 75 4.25 -7.18 -16.36
C SER A 75 3.88 -7.35 -14.89
N ASP A 76 3.47 -6.25 -14.26
CA ASP A 76 3.04 -6.22 -12.87
C ASP A 76 2.07 -5.06 -12.61
N ILE A 77 1.38 -5.15 -11.47
CA ILE A 77 0.65 -4.03 -10.86
C ILE A 77 1.31 -3.75 -9.52
N SER A 78 2.22 -2.80 -9.48
CA SER A 78 2.97 -2.46 -8.27
C SER A 78 2.33 -1.31 -7.50
N LYS A 79 2.39 -1.38 -6.17
CA LYS A 79 1.98 -0.29 -5.28
C LYS A 79 3.09 0.73 -5.09
N THR A 80 2.73 2.00 -5.14
CA THR A 80 3.65 3.12 -4.87
C THR A 80 3.50 3.57 -3.42
N PHE A 81 4.54 3.39 -2.61
CA PHE A 81 4.58 3.76 -1.19
C PHE A 81 5.08 5.18 -0.93
N SER A 82 4.71 6.14 -1.77
CA SER A 82 5.01 7.55 -1.53
C SER A 82 4.20 8.10 -0.33
N GLN A 83 4.75 9.09 0.37
CA GLN A 83 4.02 9.84 1.38
C GLN A 83 2.88 10.62 0.72
N GLY A 84 1.68 10.55 1.30
CA GLY A 84 0.54 11.38 0.89
C GLY A 84 0.49 12.68 1.67
N SER A 85 -0.43 13.58 1.29
CA SER A 85 -0.73 14.77 2.08
C SER A 85 -1.30 14.38 3.44
N LEU A 86 -0.81 15.05 4.49
CA LEU A 86 -1.33 14.89 5.84
C LEU A 86 -2.41 15.95 6.07
N MET A 87 -3.53 15.56 6.65
CA MET A 87 -4.60 16.47 7.08
C MET A 87 -4.81 16.30 8.58
N LYS A 88 -4.89 17.42 9.29
CA LYS A 88 -5.19 17.43 10.72
C LYS A 88 -6.69 17.19 10.92
N THR A 89 -7.06 16.22 11.76
CA THR A 89 -8.46 15.85 12.04
C THR A 89 -8.92 16.22 13.45
N ASP A 90 -8.01 16.73 14.30
CA ASP A 90 -8.23 17.05 15.72
C ASP A 90 -8.74 15.89 16.60
N ARG A 91 -8.77 14.67 16.08
CA ARG A 91 -9.08 13.45 16.84
C ARG A 91 -7.79 12.89 17.47
N PRO A 92 -7.78 12.60 18.78
CA PRO A 92 -6.56 12.18 19.49
C PRO A 92 -6.00 10.83 19.04
N LEU A 93 -6.84 9.96 18.47
CA LEU A 93 -6.46 8.63 17.99
C LEU A 93 -6.26 8.57 16.47
N ASP A 94 -6.39 9.71 15.78
CA ASP A 94 -6.04 9.80 14.37
C ASP A 94 -4.55 10.13 14.26
N ILE A 95 -3.74 9.11 14.03
CA ILE A 95 -2.29 9.19 14.04
C ILE A 95 -1.78 9.04 12.61
N ALA A 96 -0.89 9.93 12.18
CA ALA A 96 -0.23 9.81 10.89
C ALA A 96 1.27 9.59 11.04
N ILE A 97 1.81 8.66 10.25
CA ILE A 97 3.26 8.43 10.17
C ILE A 97 3.83 9.39 9.13
N GLN A 98 4.74 10.26 9.56
CA GLN A 98 5.57 11.06 8.67
C GLN A 98 6.87 10.31 8.35
N GLY A 99 7.01 9.83 7.12
CA GLY A 99 8.19 9.11 6.66
C GLY A 99 7.94 7.61 6.45
N LYS A 100 8.92 6.77 6.76
CA LYS A 100 8.85 5.31 6.58
C LYS A 100 8.38 4.63 7.87
N GLY A 101 7.49 3.64 7.75
CA GLY A 101 7.01 2.84 8.88
C GLY A 101 5.57 2.39 8.67
N PHE A 102 5.16 1.30 9.29
CA PHE A 102 3.79 0.81 9.31
C PHE A 102 3.37 0.55 10.75
N PHE A 103 2.10 0.78 11.04
CA PHE A 103 1.47 0.27 12.25
C PHE A 103 1.29 -1.23 12.10
N LYS A 104 1.50 -1.99 13.17
CA LYS A 104 1.24 -3.42 13.21
C LYS A 104 -0.09 -3.68 13.92
N VAL A 105 -0.93 -4.51 13.33
CA VAL A 105 -2.23 -4.89 13.89
C VAL A 105 -2.35 -6.40 13.96
N GLU A 106 -3.08 -6.88 14.97
CA GLU A 106 -3.36 -8.30 15.19
C GLU A 106 -4.68 -8.68 14.52
N LEU A 107 -4.58 -9.59 13.55
CA LEU A 107 -5.71 -10.19 12.85
C LEU A 107 -6.41 -11.23 13.73
N PRO A 108 -7.69 -11.51 13.48
CA PRO A 108 -8.39 -12.64 14.09
C PRO A 108 -7.66 -13.94 13.77
N GLY A 109 -7.38 -14.75 14.79
CA GLY A 109 -6.62 -15.99 14.65
C GLY A 109 -5.10 -15.86 14.85
N GLY A 110 -4.61 -14.69 15.30
CA GLY A 110 -3.22 -14.51 15.72
C GLY A 110 -2.23 -14.18 14.61
N GLY A 111 -2.72 -13.83 13.42
CA GLY A 111 -1.88 -13.32 12.34
C GLY A 111 -1.51 -11.85 12.57
N GLU A 112 -0.40 -11.39 11.99
CA GLU A 112 -0.05 -9.97 11.97
C GLU A 112 -0.37 -9.36 10.61
N ALA A 113 -0.79 -8.10 10.63
CA ALA A 113 -0.89 -7.26 9.45
C ALA A 113 -0.30 -5.88 9.71
N TYR A 114 -0.01 -5.17 8.62
CA TYR A 114 0.63 -3.87 8.65
C TYR A 114 -0.25 -2.86 7.93
N THR A 115 -0.33 -1.64 8.45
CA THR A 115 -1.15 -0.57 7.85
C THR A 115 -0.49 0.80 7.99
N ARG A 116 -0.85 1.68 7.06
CA ARG A 116 -0.57 3.12 7.14
C ARG A 116 -1.78 3.92 7.58
N ALA A 117 -2.94 3.27 7.66
CA ALA A 117 -4.16 3.88 8.14
C ALA A 117 -4.07 3.98 9.67
N GLY A 118 -4.12 5.20 10.19
CA GLY A 118 -4.05 5.44 11.62
C GLY A 118 -5.31 6.08 12.17
N ASN A 119 -6.47 5.75 11.59
CA ASN A 119 -7.79 6.14 12.07
C ASN A 119 -8.26 5.14 13.15
N PHE A 120 -7.58 5.14 14.30
CA PHE A 120 -7.84 4.20 15.38
C PHE A 120 -9.04 4.62 16.25
N GLN A 121 -9.59 3.64 16.95
CA GLN A 121 -10.70 3.77 17.89
C GLN A 121 -10.41 2.95 19.15
N ILE A 122 -11.26 3.06 20.16
CA ILE A 122 -11.16 2.29 21.40
C ILE A 122 -12.30 1.26 21.39
N ASP A 123 -12.00 0.00 21.68
CA ASP A 123 -13.03 -1.03 21.87
C ASP A 123 -13.65 -1.00 23.28
N ASP A 124 -14.64 -1.85 23.52
CA ASP A 124 -15.33 -1.97 24.81
C ASP A 124 -14.41 -2.43 25.96
N GLN A 125 -13.30 -3.09 25.63
CA GLN A 125 -12.27 -3.54 26.57
C GLN A 125 -11.16 -2.50 26.79
N GLY A 126 -11.23 -1.35 26.11
CA GLY A 126 -10.26 -0.27 26.21
C GLY A 126 -9.05 -0.41 25.30
N TYR A 127 -8.99 -1.40 24.40
CA TYR A 127 -7.88 -1.55 23.47
C TYR A 127 -7.99 -0.58 22.30
N ILE A 128 -6.83 -0.10 21.82
CA ILE A 128 -6.75 0.65 20.57
C ILE A 128 -6.93 -0.31 19.40
N VAL A 129 -7.97 -0.09 18.60
CA VAL A 129 -8.36 -0.93 17.46
C VAL A 129 -8.51 -0.13 16.17
N THR A 130 -8.38 -0.78 15.03
CA THR A 130 -8.78 -0.22 13.72
C THR A 130 -10.32 -0.14 13.65
N PRO A 131 -10.91 0.56 12.65
CA PRO A 131 -12.36 0.58 12.46
C PRO A 131 -13.00 -0.81 12.30
N GLU A 132 -12.21 -1.80 11.87
CA GLU A 132 -12.62 -3.20 11.72
C GLU A 132 -12.48 -4.02 13.01
N GLY A 133 -11.95 -3.42 14.08
CA GLY A 133 -11.77 -4.08 15.38
C GLY A 133 -10.43 -4.82 15.54
N TYR A 134 -9.47 -4.64 14.64
CA TYR A 134 -8.15 -5.25 14.79
C TYR A 134 -7.30 -4.47 15.79
N ARG A 135 -6.71 -5.15 16.76
CA ARG A 135 -5.93 -4.50 17.82
C ARG A 135 -4.60 -3.99 17.30
N LEU A 136 -4.22 -2.79 17.72
CA LEU A 136 -2.88 -2.26 17.50
C LEU A 136 -1.88 -3.03 18.35
N SER A 137 -0.75 -3.40 17.75
CA SER A 137 0.34 -4.12 18.42
C SER A 137 1.56 -3.19 18.61
N PRO A 138 2.10 -3.05 19.83
CA PRO A 138 1.73 -3.78 21.05
C PRO A 138 0.35 -3.38 21.59
N ASN A 139 -0.32 -4.33 22.25
CA ASN A 139 -1.68 -4.16 22.76
C ASN A 139 -1.73 -3.12 23.88
N ILE A 140 -2.00 -1.87 23.50
CA ILE A 140 -2.18 -0.75 24.43
C ILE A 140 -3.62 -0.74 24.90
N GLN A 141 -3.80 -0.96 26.21
CA GLN A 141 -5.12 -0.95 26.85
C GLN A 141 -5.28 0.33 27.67
N ILE A 142 -6.38 1.02 27.43
CA ILE A 142 -6.83 2.19 28.17
C ILE A 142 -7.78 1.69 29.25
N THR A 143 -7.23 1.36 30.42
CA THR A 143 -8.01 0.93 31.59
C THR A 143 -8.92 2.07 32.08
N ALA A 144 -10.06 1.77 32.71
CA ALA A 144 -10.94 2.76 33.37
C ALA A 144 -11.29 4.01 32.51
N PRO A 145 -12.05 3.85 31.42
CA PRO A 145 -12.40 4.96 30.52
C PRO A 145 -13.25 6.06 31.19
N GLU A 146 -13.90 5.78 32.33
CA GLU A 146 -14.75 6.74 33.04
C GLU A 146 -13.95 7.92 33.65
N THR A 147 -12.66 7.74 33.95
CA THR A 147 -11.80 8.79 34.52
C THR A 147 -10.92 9.49 33.47
N LEU A 148 -11.03 9.09 32.20
CA LEU A 148 -10.18 9.56 31.10
C LEU A 148 -10.58 10.97 30.65
N ILE A 149 -9.65 11.92 30.69
CA ILE A 149 -9.84 13.27 30.14
C ILE A 149 -9.37 13.32 28.68
N SER A 150 -8.14 12.86 28.44
CA SER A 150 -7.50 12.95 27.12
C SER A 150 -6.39 11.92 26.96
N ILE A 151 -6.14 11.53 25.70
CA ILE A 151 -5.00 10.70 25.31
C ILE A 151 -4.02 11.57 24.55
N ASN A 152 -2.76 11.54 24.95
CA ASN A 152 -1.67 12.24 24.29
C ASN A 152 -0.68 11.21 23.74
N ILE A 153 -0.28 11.40 22.49
CA ILE A 153 0.68 10.52 21.82
C ILE A 153 1.86 11.39 21.40
N SER A 154 3.02 11.10 21.97
CA SER A 154 4.26 11.81 21.65
C SER A 154 4.80 11.38 20.28
N GLU A 155 5.66 12.21 19.69
CA GLU A 155 6.31 11.92 18.39
C GLU A 155 7.12 10.61 18.39
N ASN A 156 7.61 10.19 19.57
CA ASN A 156 8.33 8.93 19.76
C ASN A 156 7.41 7.70 19.86
N GLY A 157 6.09 7.89 19.78
CA GLY A 157 5.09 6.83 19.88
C GLY A 157 4.64 6.50 21.29
N ASN A 158 5.18 7.15 22.34
CA ASN A 158 4.69 6.95 23.72
C ASN A 158 3.26 7.48 23.87
N VAL A 159 2.39 6.64 24.43
CA VAL A 159 0.98 6.92 24.65
C VAL A 159 0.76 7.20 26.13
N TYR A 160 0.22 8.38 26.43
CA TYR A 160 -0.09 8.85 27.77
C TYR A 160 -1.60 9.05 27.92
N ALA A 161 -2.16 8.54 29.02
CA ALA A 161 -3.52 8.85 29.44
C ALA A 161 -3.49 9.90 30.55
N VAL A 162 -4.25 10.98 30.38
CA VAL A 162 -4.51 11.96 31.43
C VAL A 162 -5.83 11.61 32.10
N ARG A 163 -5.77 11.30 33.39
CA ARG A 163 -6.93 10.92 34.21
C ARG A 163 -7.25 11.99 35.23
N ASN A 164 -8.51 12.04 35.65
CA ASN A 164 -8.94 12.75 36.85
C ASN A 164 -9.37 11.75 37.91
N GLU A 165 -8.54 11.58 38.94
CA GLU A 165 -8.87 10.77 40.10
C GLU A 165 -9.05 11.71 41.30
N GLY A 166 -10.30 11.87 41.75
CA GLY A 166 -10.60 12.65 42.95
C GLY A 166 -10.25 14.15 42.87
N GLY A 167 -10.18 14.74 41.67
CA GLY A 167 -9.86 16.16 41.46
C GLY A 167 -8.38 16.45 41.17
N VAL A 168 -7.52 15.43 41.16
CA VAL A 168 -6.11 15.53 40.79
C VAL A 168 -5.91 14.95 39.39
N GLN A 169 -5.25 15.71 38.52
CA GLN A 169 -4.88 15.23 37.19
C GLN A 169 -3.57 14.44 37.28
N THR A 170 -3.61 13.17 36.87
CA THR A 170 -2.43 12.30 36.80
C THR A 170 -2.21 11.85 35.37
N THR A 171 -0.95 11.86 34.93
CA THR A 171 -0.54 11.34 33.61
C THR A 171 0.06 9.95 33.80
N GLU A 172 -0.54 8.96 33.17
CA GLU A 172 -0.10 7.56 33.17
C GLU A 172 0.47 7.20 31.79
N GLU A 173 1.63 6.53 31.74
CA GLU A 173 2.17 5.97 30.49
C GLU A 173 1.57 4.59 30.23
N LEU A 174 0.85 4.44 29.12
CA LEU A 174 0.17 3.19 28.76
C LEU A 174 1.04 2.27 27.91
N GLY A 175 2.06 2.81 27.22
CA GLY A 175 2.97 2.06 26.37
C GLY A 175 3.48 2.86 25.18
N GLN A 176 4.13 2.17 24.24
CA GLN A 176 4.72 2.79 23.04
C GLN A 176 4.23 2.10 21.76
N ILE A 177 3.76 2.90 20.81
CA ILE A 177 3.42 2.44 19.46
C ILE A 177 4.71 2.29 18.67
N ASN A 178 4.97 1.07 18.20
CA ASN A 178 6.13 0.76 17.38
C ASN A 178 5.79 0.87 15.89
N LEU A 179 6.76 1.36 15.12
CA LEU A 179 6.69 1.38 13.67
C LEU A 179 7.56 0.29 13.08
N TYR A 180 7.00 -0.41 12.08
CA TYR A 180 7.68 -1.49 11.39
C TYR A 180 8.07 -1.06 9.98
N ASN A 181 9.32 -1.29 9.61
CA ASN A 181 9.86 -0.96 8.29
C ASN A 181 10.19 -2.22 7.51
N PHE A 182 9.99 -2.15 6.19
CA PHE A 182 10.31 -3.23 5.25
C PHE A 182 11.32 -2.74 4.23
N ILE A 183 12.23 -3.63 3.82
CA ILE A 183 13.22 -3.33 2.78
C ILE A 183 12.52 -3.09 1.45
N ASN A 184 11.52 -3.92 1.13
CA ASN A 184 10.73 -3.84 -0.11
C ASN A 184 9.23 -3.69 0.18
N PRO A 185 8.71 -2.48 0.45
CA PRO A 185 7.27 -2.26 0.69
C PRO A 185 6.36 -2.71 -0.47
N PRO A 186 6.72 -2.54 -1.76
CA PRO A 186 5.97 -3.12 -2.89
C PRO A 186 5.78 -4.63 -2.85
N GLY A 187 6.66 -5.39 -2.16
CA GLY A 187 6.52 -6.83 -2.00
C GLY A 187 5.39 -7.24 -1.05
N LEU A 188 4.93 -6.33 -0.18
CA LEU A 188 3.88 -6.63 0.77
C LEU A 188 2.56 -7.00 0.08
N GLN A 189 1.93 -8.09 0.53
CA GLN A 189 0.66 -8.55 0.00
C GLN A 189 -0.49 -7.74 0.61
N ALA A 190 -1.26 -7.04 -0.22
CA ALA A 190 -2.49 -6.38 0.24
C ALA A 190 -3.60 -7.42 0.49
N ILE A 191 -4.23 -7.38 1.67
CA ILE A 191 -5.30 -8.30 2.06
C ILE A 191 -6.69 -7.63 2.16
N GLY A 192 -6.80 -6.38 1.69
CA GLY A 192 -8.00 -5.55 1.83
C GLY A 192 -7.90 -4.59 3.03
N GLN A 193 -8.84 -3.64 3.15
CA GLN A 193 -8.92 -2.70 4.30
C GLN A 193 -7.63 -1.89 4.55
N ASN A 194 -6.82 -1.65 3.50
CA ASN A 194 -5.48 -1.05 3.60
C ASN A 194 -4.49 -1.80 4.51
N LEU A 195 -4.74 -3.09 4.73
CA LEU A 195 -3.85 -4.00 5.44
C LEU A 195 -2.91 -4.73 4.48
N PHE A 196 -1.71 -4.98 4.98
CA PHE A 196 -0.62 -5.61 4.28
C PHE A 196 -0.06 -6.78 5.09
N LYS A 197 0.21 -7.92 4.45
CA LYS A 197 0.97 -9.02 5.04
C LYS A 197 2.40 -9.02 4.52
N GLN A 198 3.32 -9.37 5.40
CA GLN A 198 4.70 -9.64 5.01
C GLN A 198 4.74 -10.88 4.10
N THR A 199 5.53 -10.79 3.05
CA THR A 199 5.88 -11.90 2.18
C THR A 199 7.37 -12.19 2.30
N ASP A 200 7.77 -13.35 1.79
CA ASP A 200 9.18 -13.70 1.60
C ASP A 200 9.87 -12.79 0.56
#